data_AF-G2E8Q1-F1
#
_entry.id   AF-G2E8Q1-F1
#
_cell.length_a   1.000
_cell.length_b   1.000
_cell.length_c   1.000
_cell.angle_alpha   90.00
_cell.angle_beta   90.00
_cell.angle_gamma   90.00
#
_symmetry.space_group_name_H-M   'P 1'
#
loop_
_entity.id
_entity.type
_entity.pdbx_description
1 polymer ?
#
loop_
_entity_poly.entity_id
_entity_poly.type
_entity_poly.pdbx_seq_one_letter_code
_entity_poly.pdbx_strand_id
1 'polypeptide(L)'
;VASAGFEHQPVVTGGGYRSMALPEFQWLNTVFGNVKNSLHGSYHQVSSKHLPRFLAEFCYRFNRRFDLASMLPRLGWAAVRTPPMPHRLLKMAEAC
;
A
#
# COMPACT_ATOMS: atom_id res chain seq x y z
N VAL A 1 7.34 12.71 12.85
CA VAL A 1 6.20 12.15 13.62
C VAL A 1 5.61 13.22 14.52
N ALA A 2 6.39 13.77 15.48
CA ALA A 2 5.95 14.92 16.28
C ALA A 2 5.60 16.18 15.45
N SER A 3 6.34 16.46 14.37
CA SER A 3 6.08 17.60 13.47
C SER A 3 4.77 17.51 12.68
N ALA A 4 4.17 16.32 12.59
CA ALA A 4 2.87 16.09 11.93
C ALA A 4 1.71 16.03 12.94
N GLY A 5 1.96 16.36 14.21
CA GLY A 5 0.95 16.31 15.29
C GLY A 5 0.65 14.90 15.82
N PHE A 6 1.48 13.90 15.48
CA PHE A 6 1.31 12.53 15.98
C PHE A 6 2.29 12.24 17.11
N GLU A 7 1.78 11.69 18.21
CA GLU A 7 2.59 11.19 19.32
C GLU A 7 3.14 9.81 18.95
N HIS A 8 4.46 9.64 19.03
CA HIS A 8 5.11 8.36 18.79
C HIS A 8 5.24 7.59 20.10
N GLN A 9 4.55 6.46 20.23
CA GLN A 9 4.70 5.57 21.37
C GLN A 9 5.53 4.33 20.99
N PRO A 10 6.78 4.22 21.47
CA PRO A 10 7.59 3.04 21.22
C PRO A 10 7.09 1.86 22.06
N VAL A 11 6.84 0.71 21.42
CA VAL A 11 6.52 -0.55 22.11
C VAL A 11 7.76 -1.44 22.06
N VAL A 12 8.41 -1.63 23.21
CA VAL A 12 9.58 -2.50 23.33
C VAL A 12 9.11 -3.96 23.36
N THR A 13 9.38 -4.70 22.29
CA THR A 13 9.05 -6.12 22.23
C THR A 13 10.27 -6.93 22.65
N GLY A 14 10.13 -7.79 23.65
CA GLY A 14 11.19 -8.70 24.11
C GLY A 14 11.57 -9.81 23.11
N GLY A 15 11.13 -9.68 21.84
CA GLY A 15 11.30 -10.65 20.78
C GLY A 15 10.44 -11.92 20.93
N GLY A 16 10.55 -12.80 19.93
CA GLY A 16 9.95 -14.13 19.95
C GLY A 16 8.42 -14.14 19.74
N TYR A 17 7.86 -15.35 19.69
CA TYR A 17 6.44 -15.56 19.36
C TYR A 17 5.47 -14.91 20.37
N ARG A 18 5.88 -14.74 21.63
CA ARG A 18 5.05 -14.12 22.69
C ARG A 18 4.70 -12.66 22.36
N SER A 19 5.54 -11.97 21.60
CA SER A 19 5.24 -10.61 21.13
C SER A 19 4.00 -10.55 20.22
N MET A 20 3.60 -11.65 19.58
CA MET A 20 2.40 -11.71 18.73
C MET A 20 1.09 -11.59 19.53
N ALA A 21 1.14 -11.72 20.86
CA ALA A 21 -0.01 -11.44 21.72
C ALA A 21 -0.30 -9.94 21.86
N LEU A 22 0.66 -9.08 21.49
CA LEU A 22 0.48 -7.64 21.52
C LEU A 22 -0.60 -7.20 20.51
N PRO A 23 -1.57 -6.36 20.92
CA PRO A 23 -2.63 -5.87 20.04
C PRO A 23 -2.09 -5.22 18.75
N GLU A 24 -0.97 -4.51 18.84
CA GLU A 24 -0.31 -3.84 17.71
C GLU A 24 0.13 -4.86 16.64
N PHE A 25 0.64 -6.01 17.07
CA PHE A 25 1.10 -7.07 16.17
C PHE A 25 -0.06 -7.87 15.59
N GLN A 26 -1.16 -8.02 16.32
CA GLN A 26 -2.39 -8.61 15.78
C GLN A 26 -2.93 -7.75 14.63
N TRP A 27 -3.05 -6.45 14.84
CA TRP A 27 -3.50 -5.52 13.79
C TRP A 27 -2.53 -5.51 12.60
N LEU A 28 -1.21 -5.49 12.84
CA LEU A 28 -0.22 -5.59 11.75
C LEU A 28 -0.39 -6.87 10.94
N ASN A 29 -0.61 -8.02 11.59
CA ASN A 29 -0.87 -9.27 10.90
C ASN A 29 -2.16 -9.21 10.05
N THR A 30 -3.21 -8.55 10.53
CA THR A 30 -4.41 -8.29 9.72
C THR A 30 -4.09 -7.44 8.49
N VAL A 31 -3.32 -6.36 8.66
CA VAL A 31 -2.89 -5.50 7.54
C VAL A 31 -2.09 -6.32 6.52
N PHE A 32 -1.12 -7.12 6.96
CA PHE A 32 -0.34 -7.98 6.06
C PHE A 32 -1.20 -9.05 5.37
N GLY A 33 -2.18 -9.63 6.06
CA GLY A 33 -3.16 -10.54 5.48
C GLY A 33 -3.94 -9.86 4.35
N ASN A 34 -4.40 -8.63 4.57
CA ASN A 34 -5.11 -7.85 3.56
C ASN A 34 -4.22 -7.51 2.35
N VAL A 35 -2.96 -7.16 2.57
CA VAL A 35 -1.99 -6.94 1.48
C VAL A 35 -1.86 -8.20 0.65
N LYS A 36 -1.57 -9.35 1.28
CA LYS A 36 -1.41 -10.63 0.59
C LYS A 36 -2.66 -11.01 -0.22
N ASN A 37 -3.84 -10.90 0.39
CA ASN A 37 -5.11 -11.21 -0.26
C ASN A 37 -5.39 -10.27 -1.43
N SER A 38 -5.11 -8.98 -1.29
CA SER A 38 -5.28 -8.01 -2.38
C SER A 38 -4.36 -8.34 -3.56
N LEU A 39 -3.10 -8.70 -3.30
CA LEU A 39 -2.15 -9.07 -4.35
C LEU A 39 -2.59 -10.35 -5.07
N HIS A 40 -2.93 -11.38 -4.31
CA HIS A 40 -3.35 -12.67 -4.86
C HIS A 40 -4.69 -12.59 -5.61
N GLY A 41 -5.62 -11.75 -5.15
CA GLY A 41 -6.93 -11.58 -5.79
C GLY A 41 -6.90 -10.69 -7.04
N SER A 42 -5.96 -9.74 -7.13
CA SER A 42 -5.94 -8.77 -8.23
C SER A 42 -5.02 -9.18 -9.38
N TYR A 43 -3.94 -9.90 -9.10
CA TYR A 43 -2.93 -10.24 -10.10
C TYR A 43 -2.82 -11.75 -10.29
N HIS A 44 -2.75 -12.17 -11.56
CA HIS A 44 -2.55 -13.58 -11.90
C HIS A 44 -1.17 -14.10 -11.47
N GLN A 45 -0.15 -13.25 -11.50
CA GLN A 45 1.20 -13.58 -11.05
C GLN A 45 1.80 -12.40 -10.29
N VAL A 46 2.34 -12.68 -9.11
CA VAL A 46 3.13 -11.71 -8.34
C VAL A 46 4.61 -11.92 -8.63
N SER A 47 5.30 -10.87 -9.07
CA SER A 47 6.74 -10.87 -9.36
C SER A 47 7.42 -9.74 -8.61
N SER A 48 8.66 -9.98 -8.15
CA SER A 48 9.50 -8.97 -7.50
C SER A 48 9.66 -7.71 -8.35
N LYS A 49 9.78 -7.88 -9.68
CA LYS A 49 9.87 -6.78 -10.65
C LYS A 49 8.72 -5.78 -10.55
N HIS A 50 7.50 -6.27 -10.29
CA HIS A 50 6.30 -5.43 -10.28
C HIS A 50 5.84 -5.08 -8.86
N LEU A 51 6.54 -5.58 -7.84
CA LEU A 51 6.17 -5.42 -6.43
C LEU A 51 6.06 -3.95 -6.01
N PRO A 52 6.97 -3.03 -6.40
CA PRO A 52 6.80 -1.61 -6.07
C PRO A 52 5.48 -1.03 -6.57
N ARG A 53 5.08 -1.37 -7.80
CA ARG A 53 3.81 -0.92 -8.39
C ARG A 53 2.62 -1.52 -7.65
N PHE A 54 2.66 -2.81 -7.34
CA PHE A 54 1.56 -3.47 -6.65
C PHE A 54 1.33 -2.89 -5.25
N LEU A 55 2.41 -2.62 -4.51
CA LEU A 55 2.31 -1.99 -3.19
C LEU A 55 1.83 -0.54 -3.28
N ALA A 56 2.30 0.23 -4.27
CA ALA A 56 1.81 1.59 -4.50
C ALA A 56 0.30 1.61 -4.79
N GLU A 57 -0.17 0.69 -5.62
CA GLU A 57 -1.59 0.53 -5.93
C GLU A 57 -2.42 0.14 -4.69
N PHE A 58 -1.92 -0.81 -3.90
CA PHE A 58 -2.55 -1.18 -2.63
C PHE A 58 -2.65 0.03 -1.68
N CYS A 59 -1.54 0.75 -1.45
CA CYS A 59 -1.53 1.94 -0.59
C CYS A 59 -2.50 3.02 -1.11
N TYR A 60 -2.55 3.23 -2.43
CA TYR A 60 -3.46 4.20 -3.03
C TYR A 60 -4.93 3.89 -2.73
N ARG A 61 -5.33 2.62 -2.85
CA ARG A 61 -6.70 2.16 -2.51
C ARG A 61 -6.96 2.13 -1.02
N PHE A 62 -6.03 1.58 -0.24
CA PHE A 62 -6.17 1.43 1.21
C PHE A 62 -6.38 2.78 1.90
N ASN A 63 -5.62 3.81 1.51
CA ASN A 63 -5.76 5.16 2.08
C ASN A 63 -7.09 5.85 1.70
N ARG A 64 -7.85 5.30 0.74
CA ARG A 64 -9.13 5.83 0.25
C ARG A 64 -10.28 4.86 0.44
N ARG A 65 -10.07 3.79 1.21
CA ARG A 65 -11.03 2.68 1.36
C ARG A 65 -12.40 3.10 1.94
N PHE A 66 -12.48 4.26 2.58
CA PHE A 66 -13.73 4.81 3.12
C PHE A 66 -14.48 5.73 2.15
N ASP A 67 -13.87 6.11 1.05
CA ASP A 67 -14.45 6.97 0.01
C ASP A 67 -14.01 6.47 -1.37
N LEU A 68 -14.51 5.29 -1.72
CA LEU A 68 -14.18 4.62 -2.98
C LEU A 68 -14.74 5.37 -4.20
N ALA A 69 -15.90 6.01 -4.05
CA ALA A 69 -16.56 6.75 -5.12
C ALA A 69 -15.67 7.89 -5.66
N SER A 70 -14.87 8.53 -4.79
CA SER A 70 -13.92 9.56 -5.20
C SER A 70 -12.78 9.09 -6.10
N MET A 71 -12.56 7.77 -6.24
CA MET A 71 -11.46 7.25 -7.06
C MET A 71 -11.66 7.54 -8.55
N LEU A 72 -12.89 7.43 -9.05
CA LEU A 72 -13.20 7.64 -10.48
C LEU A 72 -12.96 9.10 -10.92
N PRO A 73 -13.52 10.13 -10.23
CA PRO A 73 -13.21 11.52 -10.53
C PRO A 73 -11.71 11.84 -10.48
N ARG A 74 -10.97 11.27 -9.52
CA ARG A 74 -9.52 11.46 -9.41
C ARG A 74 -8.75 10.83 -10.57
N LEU A 75 -9.16 9.64 -10.99
CA LEU A 75 -8.57 9.00 -12.18
C LEU A 75 -8.82 9.87 -13.42
N GLY A 76 -10.04 10.38 -13.61
CA GLY A 76 -10.35 11.31 -14.69
C GLY A 76 -9.50 12.57 -14.65
N TRP A 77 -9.37 13.19 -13.46
CA TRP A 77 -8.53 14.37 -13.26
C TRP A 77 -7.05 14.10 -13.60
N ALA A 78 -6.51 12.96 -13.19
CA ALA A 78 -5.13 12.57 -13.48
C ALA A 78 -4.95 12.26 -14.98
N ALA A 79 -5.89 11.57 -15.60
CA ALA A 79 -5.85 11.20 -17.01
C ALA A 79 -5.82 12.41 -17.94
N VAL A 80 -6.62 13.45 -17.63
CA VAL A 80 -6.66 14.69 -18.44
C VAL A 80 -5.38 15.53 -18.31
N ARG A 81 -4.67 15.40 -17.18
CA ARG A 81 -3.48 16.22 -16.88
C ARG A 81 -2.15 15.52 -17.14
N THR A 82 -2.17 14.21 -17.36
CA THR A 82 -0.96 13.43 -17.61
C THR A 82 -0.75 13.29 -19.10
N PRO A 83 0.38 13.76 -19.67
CA PRO A 83 0.66 13.54 -21.09
C PRO A 83 0.75 12.03 -21.39
N PRO A 84 0.42 11.60 -22.61
CA PRO A 84 0.53 10.20 -23.00
C PRO A 84 1.96 9.71 -22.82
N MET A 85 2.12 8.59 -22.12
CA MET A 85 3.44 8.04 -21.77
C MET A 85 3.66 6.70 -22.49
N PRO A 86 4.70 6.58 -23.34
CA PRO A 86 5.07 5.30 -23.93
C PRO A 86 5.36 4.24 -22.87
N HIS A 87 5.08 2.97 -23.19
CA HIS A 87 5.25 1.84 -22.27
C HIS A 87 6.67 1.74 -21.66
N ARG A 88 7.71 2.12 -22.41
CA ARG A 88 9.09 2.17 -21.92
C ARG A 88 9.25 3.08 -20.70
N LEU A 89 8.57 4.23 -20.67
CA LEU A 89 8.61 5.17 -19.55
C LEU A 89 7.72 4.72 -18.39
N LEU A 90 6.58 4.09 -18.67
CA LEU A 90 5.70 3.54 -17.62
C LEU A 90 6.41 2.50 -16.73
N LYS A 91 7.35 1.74 -17.30
CA LYS A 91 8.18 0.77 -16.57
C LYS A 91 9.18 1.40 -15.61
N MET A 92 9.44 2.71 -15.66
CA MET A 92 10.33 3.37 -14.69
C MET A 92 9.84 3.23 -13.25
N ALA A 93 8.53 3.06 -13.05
CA ALA A 93 7.94 2.77 -11.74
C ALA A 93 8.31 1.39 -11.16
N GLU A 94 8.97 0.53 -11.93
CA GLU A 94 9.43 -0.82 -11.51
C GLU A 94 10.91 -0.85 -11.10
N ALA A 95 11.66 0.25 -11.28
CA ALA A 95 13.11 0.30 -11.11
C ALA A 95 13.58 0.82 -9.74
N CYS A 96 12.66 1.02 -8.79
CA CYS A 96 12.98 1.47 -7.43
C CYS A 96 13.35 0.30 -6.50
#